data_AF-A0A1B9IXH0-F1
#
_entry.id   AF-A0A1B9IXH0-F1
#
_cell.length_a   1.000
_cell.length_b   1.000
_cell.length_c   1.000
_cell.angle_alpha   90.00
_cell.angle_beta   90.00
_cell.angle_gamma   90.00
#
_symmetry.space_group_name_H-M   'P 1'
#
loop_
_entity.id
_entity.type
_entity.pdbx_description
1 polymer ?
#
loop_
_entity_poly.entity_id
_entity_poly.type
_entity_poly.pdbx_seq_one_letter_code
_entity_poly.pdbx_strand_id
1 'polypeptide(L)'
;MGLKPPSKPESEWQVTYNVHDDYAGRGIGNAMVGVAINLARWLGIKTLTAHTEKGNFASNHILRKNGFVIQSEIMIEWPEHRGGQKEVHEWVIEL
;
A
#
# COMPACT_ATOMS: atom_id res chain seq x y z
N MET A 1 -1.75 -19.98 18.25
CA MET A 1 -1.81 -18.50 18.31
C MET A 1 -0.59 -17.97 17.58
N GLY A 2 -0.73 -17.58 16.32
CA GLY A 2 0.39 -17.08 15.52
C GLY A 2 0.61 -15.60 15.84
N LEU A 3 1.54 -15.30 16.74
CA LEU A 3 2.12 -13.97 16.83
C LEU A 3 2.97 -13.77 15.57
N LYS A 4 2.57 -12.87 14.67
CA LYS A 4 3.51 -12.30 13.69
C LYS A 4 4.53 -11.52 14.52
N PRO A 5 5.83 -11.85 14.46
CA PRO A 5 6.85 -11.05 15.13
C PRO A 5 6.83 -9.62 14.57
N PRO A 6 7.33 -8.61 15.31
CA PRO A 6 7.43 -7.25 14.78
C PRO A 6 8.29 -7.32 13.52
N SER A 7 7.72 -7.02 12.36
CA SER A 7 8.45 -7.02 11.10
C SER A 7 9.42 -5.84 11.10
N LYS A 8 10.64 -6.10 11.53
CA LYS A 8 11.81 -5.38 11.03
C LYS A 8 12.78 -6.37 10.43
N PRO A 9 12.90 -6.38 9.10
CA PRO A 9 14.18 -6.50 8.45
C PRO A 9 14.54 -5.18 7.77
N GLU A 10 15.83 -4.90 7.68
CA GLU A 10 16.45 -3.64 7.23
C GLU A 10 16.24 -3.30 5.73
N SER A 11 15.14 -3.71 5.10
CA SER A 11 14.76 -3.25 3.75
C SER A 11 13.32 -3.64 3.38
N GLU A 12 12.33 -3.17 4.15
CA GLU A 12 10.95 -3.20 3.66
C GLU A 12 10.77 -2.07 2.63
N TRP A 13 10.48 -2.44 1.38
CA TRP A 13 10.24 -1.50 0.30
C TRP A 13 8.75 -1.22 0.18
N GLN A 14 8.38 0.04 0.39
CA GLN A 14 6.98 0.45 0.38
C GLN A 14 6.65 1.29 -0.84
N VAL A 15 5.48 1.04 -1.44
CA VAL A 15 4.90 1.92 -2.46
C VAL A 15 3.93 2.89 -1.80
N THR A 16 4.13 4.19 -2.07
CA THR A 16 3.19 5.26 -1.70
C THR A 16 2.91 6.13 -2.91
N TYR A 17 1.71 6.67 -2.99
CA TYR A 17 1.29 7.53 -4.11
C TYR A 17 0.10 8.39 -3.69
N ASN A 18 -0.04 9.52 -4.38
CA ASN A 18 -1.20 10.38 -4.34
C ASN A 18 -1.43 10.95 -5.74
N VAL A 19 -2.69 11.09 -6.14
CA VAL A 19 -3.09 11.75 -7.37
C VAL A 19 -4.01 12.88 -6.96
N HIS A 20 -3.67 14.10 -7.34
CA HIS A 20 -4.50 15.27 -7.10
C HIS A 20 -5.90 15.09 -7.72
N ASP A 21 -6.94 15.56 -7.04
CA ASP A 21 -8.35 15.27 -7.37
C ASP A 21 -8.72 15.63 -8.83
N ASP A 22 -8.22 16.76 -9.35
CA ASP A 22 -8.41 17.19 -10.75
C ASP A 22 -7.91 16.17 -11.80
N TYR A 23 -7.03 15.27 -11.39
CA TYR A 23 -6.40 14.25 -12.23
C TYR A 23 -6.84 12.81 -11.85
N ALA A 24 -7.70 12.66 -10.83
CA ALA A 24 -8.27 11.38 -10.44
C ALA A 24 -9.15 10.79 -11.56
N GLY A 25 -9.38 9.48 -11.53
CA GLY A 25 -10.22 8.78 -12.52
C GLY A 25 -9.59 8.60 -13.91
N ARG A 26 -8.38 9.12 -14.17
CA ARG A 26 -7.69 9.03 -15.47
C ARG A 26 -6.71 7.86 -15.59
N GLY A 27 -6.69 6.96 -14.61
CA GLY A 27 -5.77 5.82 -14.57
C GLY A 27 -4.34 6.14 -14.12
N ILE A 28 -4.04 7.39 -13.75
CA ILE A 28 -2.68 7.83 -13.35
C ILE A 28 -2.16 7.03 -12.15
N GLY A 29 -2.94 6.89 -11.08
CA GLY A 29 -2.51 6.12 -9.91
C GLY A 29 -2.20 4.65 -10.23
N ASN A 30 -2.96 4.05 -11.15
CA ASN A 30 -2.69 2.70 -11.63
C ASN A 30 -1.37 2.62 -12.41
N ALA A 31 -1.10 3.59 -13.28
CA ALA A 31 0.17 3.67 -14.00
C ALA A 31 1.36 3.89 -13.05
N MET A 32 1.21 4.74 -12.03
CA MET A 32 2.25 4.99 -11.03
C MET A 32 2.64 3.71 -10.28
N VAL A 33 1.66 2.93 -9.80
CA VAL A 33 1.94 1.67 -9.10
C VAL A 33 2.58 0.64 -10.03
N GLY A 34 2.11 0.54 -11.28
CA GLY A 34 2.72 -0.35 -12.27
C GLY A 34 4.19 0.00 -12.57
N VAL A 35 4.52 1.29 -12.68
CA VAL A 35 5.90 1.76 -12.86
C VAL A 35 6.74 1.42 -11.62
N ALA A 36 6.21 1.62 -10.41
CA ALA A 36 6.91 1.30 -9.18
C ALA A 36 7.24 -0.21 -9.06
N ILE A 37 6.29 -1.07 -9.43
CA ILE A 37 6.50 -2.53 -9.49
C ILE A 37 7.63 -2.90 -10.47
N ASN A 38 7.59 -2.32 -11.68
CA ASN A 38 8.62 -2.60 -12.70
C ASN A 38 10.00 -2.11 -12.24
N LEU A 39 10.07 -0.93 -11.62
CA LEU A 39 11.30 -0.41 -11.04
C LEU A 39 11.81 -1.34 -9.94
N ALA A 40 10.94 -1.81 -9.04
CA ALA A 40 11.34 -2.70 -7.96
C ALA A 40 11.88 -4.04 -8.48
N ARG A 41 11.24 -4.63 -9.50
CA ARG A 41 11.75 -5.82 -10.21
C ARG A 41 13.13 -5.58 -10.80
N TRP A 42 13.31 -4.44 -11.46
CA TRP A 42 14.59 -4.07 -12.07
C TRP A 42 15.71 -3.92 -11.03
N LEU A 43 15.38 -3.39 -9.84
CA LEU A 43 16.28 -3.28 -8.69
C LEU A 43 16.52 -4.61 -7.96
N GLY A 44 15.88 -5.70 -8.37
CA GLY A 44 16.00 -7.01 -7.72
C GLY A 44 15.25 -7.14 -6.39
N ILE A 45 14.35 -6.19 -6.07
CA ILE A 45 13.48 -6.25 -4.89
C ILE A 45 12.51 -7.41 -5.05
N LYS A 46 12.33 -8.19 -3.98
CA LYS A 46 11.50 -9.41 -3.99
C LYS A 46 10.07 -9.18 -3.53
N THR A 47 9.87 -8.20 -2.68
CA THR A 47 8.58 -7.97 -2.03
C THR A 47 8.35 -6.48 -1.90
N LEU A 48 7.16 -6.02 -2.24
CA LEU A 48 6.71 -4.65 -1.96
C LEU A 48 5.52 -4.68 -1.01
N THR A 49 5.45 -3.67 -0.14
CA THR A 49 4.30 -3.44 0.73
C THR A 49 3.62 -2.11 0.45
N ALA A 50 2.37 -1.98 0.89
CA ALA A 50 1.63 -0.74 0.85
C ALA A 50 0.63 -0.69 2.01
N HIS A 51 0.23 0.52 2.41
CA HIS A 51 -0.74 0.74 3.47
C HIS A 51 -1.84 1.66 2.97
N THR A 52 -3.10 1.31 3.22
CA THR A 52 -4.25 2.15 2.87
C THR A 52 -5.28 2.14 3.99
N GLU A 53 -5.95 3.26 4.23
CA GLU A 53 -7.18 3.22 5.01
C GLU A 53 -8.18 2.25 4.37
N LYS A 54 -8.87 1.45 5.16
CA LYS A 54 -9.88 0.49 4.68
C LYS A 54 -10.97 1.16 3.86
N GLY A 55 -11.34 2.39 4.22
CA GLY A 55 -12.28 3.23 3.46
C GLY A 55 -11.73 3.85 2.18
N ASN A 56 -10.42 3.75 1.91
CA ASN A 56 -9.82 4.28 0.68
C ASN A 56 -10.03 3.32 -0.50
N PHE A 57 -11.27 3.27 -1.00
CA PHE A 57 -11.68 2.38 -2.08
C PHE A 57 -10.86 2.57 -3.36
N ALA A 58 -10.43 3.80 -3.66
CA ALA A 58 -9.62 4.09 -4.84
C ALA A 58 -8.25 3.42 -4.77
N SER A 59 -7.50 3.63 -3.68
CA SER A 59 -6.20 2.99 -3.50
C SER A 59 -6.30 1.48 -3.32
N ASN A 60 -7.33 0.99 -2.62
CA ASN A 60 -7.60 -0.44 -2.49
C ASN A 60 -7.82 -1.10 -3.85
N HIS A 61 -8.58 -0.45 -4.73
CA HIS A 61 -8.81 -0.94 -6.09
C HIS A 61 -7.52 -0.94 -6.91
N ILE A 62 -6.72 0.14 -6.84
CA ILE A 62 -5.44 0.24 -7.55
C ILE A 62 -4.48 -0.88 -7.12
N LEU A 63 -4.31 -1.09 -5.82
CA LEU A 63 -3.39 -2.11 -5.29
C LEU A 63 -3.84 -3.52 -5.72
N ARG A 64 -5.12 -3.85 -5.57
CA ARG A 64 -5.68 -5.14 -6.00
C ARG A 64 -5.49 -5.36 -7.51
N LYS A 65 -5.70 -4.32 -8.32
CA LYS A 65 -5.53 -4.38 -9.78
C LYS A 65 -4.07 -4.62 -10.19
N ASN A 66 -3.12 -4.17 -9.39
CA ASN A 66 -1.68 -4.35 -9.63
C ASN A 66 -1.10 -5.63 -8.99
N GLY A 67 -1.95 -6.52 -8.46
CA GLY A 67 -1.53 -7.83 -7.96
C GLY A 67 -1.14 -7.86 -6.48
N PHE A 68 -1.31 -6.77 -5.74
CA PHE A 68 -1.18 -6.81 -4.28
C PHE A 68 -2.34 -7.60 -3.66
N VAL A 69 -2.02 -8.29 -2.56
CA VAL A 69 -2.99 -8.99 -1.70
C VAL A 69 -2.96 -8.38 -0.30
N ILE A 70 -4.09 -8.45 0.41
CA ILE A 70 -4.16 -8.00 1.80
C ILE A 70 -3.43 -9.04 2.67
N GLN A 71 -2.42 -8.59 3.41
CA GLN A 71 -1.70 -9.41 4.38
C GLN A 71 -2.34 -9.35 5.77
N SER A 72 -2.77 -8.15 6.18
CA SER A 72 -3.35 -7.90 7.50
C SER A 72 -4.32 -6.71 7.47
N GLU A 73 -5.18 -6.64 8.49
CA GLU A 73 -5.87 -5.41 8.87
C GLU A 73 -5.38 -4.98 10.26
N ILE A 74 -5.02 -3.71 10.41
CA ILE A 74 -4.51 -3.15 11.66
C ILE A 74 -5.25 -1.87 12.02
N MET A 75 -5.28 -1.56 13.32
CA MET A 75 -5.68 -0.25 13.82
C MET A 75 -4.42 0.59 14.03
N ILE A 76 -4.36 1.76 13.40
CA ILE A 76 -3.29 2.72 13.65
C ILE A 76 -3.83 3.96 14.35
N GLU A 77 -3.04 4.51 15.26
CA GLU A 77 -3.27 5.83 15.80
C GLU A 77 -2.91 6.88 14.75
N TRP A 78 -3.83 7.80 14.51
CA TRP A 78 -3.62 8.96 13.66
C TRP A 78 -3.85 10.23 14.48
N PRO A 79 -3.21 11.35 14.11
CA PRO A 79 -3.40 12.61 14.83
C PRO A 79 -4.89 12.96 14.93
N GLU A 80 -5.36 13.40 16.11
CA GLU A 80 -6.79 13.63 16.36
C GLU A 80 -7.45 14.52 15.30
N HIS A 81 -6.76 15.59 14.89
CA HIS A 81 -7.23 16.52 13.85
C HIS A 81 -7.41 15.90 12.45
N ARG A 82 -6.99 14.64 12.27
CA ARG A 82 -7.13 13.86 11.04
C ARG A 82 -8.01 12.61 11.21
N GLY A 83 -8.76 12.54 12.30
CA GLY A 83 -9.81 11.53 12.51
C GLY A 83 -9.47 10.43 13.51
N GLY A 84 -8.46 10.59 14.36
CA GLY A 84 -8.15 9.65 15.44
C GLY A 84 -7.71 8.28 14.91
N GLN A 85 -8.23 7.18 15.46
CA GLN A 85 -7.84 5.83 15.04
C GLN A 85 -8.38 5.45 13.65
N LYS A 86 -7.57 4.74 12.85
CA LYS A 86 -7.93 4.32 11.49
C LYS A 86 -7.72 2.82 11.30
N GLU A 87 -8.72 2.15 10.72
CA GLU A 87 -8.57 0.81 10.15
C GLU A 87 -7.75 0.89 8.85
N VAL A 88 -6.64 0.16 8.81
CA VAL A 88 -5.70 0.15 7.69
C VAL A 88 -5.49 -1.27 7.19
N HIS A 89 -5.50 -1.43 5.87
CA HIS A 89 -5.03 -2.64 5.21
C HIS A 89 -3.52 -2.59 5.02
N GLU A 90 -2.82 -3.64 5.44
CA GLU A 90 -1.45 -3.93 5.01
C GLU A 90 -1.52 -4.78 3.75
N TRP A 91 -0.90 -4.31 2.67
CA TRP A 91 -0.85 -4.98 1.37
C TRP A 91 0.55 -5.48 1.08
N VAL A 92 0.63 -6.62 0.39
CA VAL A 92 1.90 -7.20 -0.07
C VAL A 92 1.79 -7.72 -1.49
N ILE A 93 2.87 -7.64 -2.26
CA ILE A 93 3.06 -8.35 -3.52
C ILE A 93 4.46 -8.97 -3.55
N GLU A 94 4.53 -10.22 -4.00
CA GLU A 94 5.78 -10.89 -4.35
C GLU A 94 6.08 -10.62 -5.83
N LEU A 95 7.31 -10.19 -6.15
CA LEU A 95 7.69 -9.60 -7.43
C LEU A 95 8.36 -10.53 -8.44
#